data_AF-A0A0L8KUJ7-F1
#
_entry.id   AF-A0A0L8KUJ7-F1
#
_cell.length_a   1.000
_cell.length_b   1.000
_cell.length_c   1.000
_cell.angle_alpha   90.00
_cell.angle_beta   90.00
_cell.angle_gamma   90.00
#
_symmetry.space_group_name_H-M   'P 1'
#
loop_
_entity.id
_entity.type
_entity.pdbx_description
1 polymer ?
#
loop_
_entity_poly.entity_id
_entity_poly.type
_entity_poly.pdbx_seq_one_letter_code
_entity_poly.pdbx_strand_id
1 'polypeptide(L)'
;MPATHHSSAPPTPSTDAAPLRPAAGPPAPEPPSAGDTADGIGRIPVLDVRPVVRNGRRPAKAVTGETFEISATVFREGHDAVAANVVLTDPDGRPGPWTPMRELAPGTDRWGAEVTAGAPGHWTYTVEAWGDPVATWRHHARIKIPAGMDTELVLEEGARLYERAAADVPKKGKRQVLLTAAETLRDETRPAATRLAAALTPEVGAVLARYPLREFVTASDTLPLLVERERA
;
A
#
# COMPACT_ATOMS: atom_id res chain seq x y z
N MET A 1 49.58 46.68 55.69
CA MET A 1 48.43 47.49 55.22
C MET A 1 48.84 48.07 53.86
N PRO A 2 48.06 47.95 52.77
CA PRO A 2 46.58 48.00 52.62
C PRO A 2 45.99 46.68 52.06
N ALA A 3 44.74 46.33 52.38
CA ALA A 3 43.44 46.62 51.74
C ALA A 3 42.98 45.52 50.76
N THR A 4 42.02 44.75 51.28
CA THR A 4 41.13 43.79 50.62
C THR A 4 40.23 44.46 49.59
N HIS A 5 40.11 43.86 48.41
CA HIS A 5 38.96 44.09 47.51
C HIS A 5 38.40 42.74 47.06
N HIS A 6 37.26 42.39 47.64
CA HIS A 6 36.38 41.32 47.20
C HIS A 6 35.62 41.77 45.94
N SER A 7 35.60 40.92 44.92
CA SER A 7 34.84 41.12 43.69
C SER A 7 33.47 40.46 43.84
N SER A 8 32.40 41.26 43.82
CA SER A 8 31.01 40.81 43.84
C SER A 8 30.43 40.86 42.43
N ALA A 9 29.92 39.71 41.96
CA ALA A 9 29.13 39.60 40.74
C ALA A 9 27.67 40.03 40.99
N PRO A 10 26.97 40.61 39.99
CA PRO A 10 25.58 41.06 40.13
C PRO A 10 24.56 39.90 40.07
N PRO A 11 23.36 40.08 40.68
CA PRO A 11 22.35 39.03 40.76
C PRO A 11 21.54 38.89 39.47
N THR A 12 21.20 37.64 39.14
CA THR A 12 20.22 37.27 38.12
C THR A 12 18.78 37.48 38.65
N PRO A 13 17.84 38.02 37.85
CA PRO A 13 16.44 38.02 38.22
C PRO A 13 15.82 36.63 38.02
N SER A 14 15.21 36.11 39.08
CA SER A 14 14.33 34.94 39.07
C SER A 14 13.04 35.28 38.30
N THR A 15 12.77 34.54 37.23
CA THR A 15 11.45 34.52 36.60
C THR A 15 10.66 33.35 37.14
N ASP A 16 9.55 33.70 37.76
CA ASP A 16 8.52 32.86 38.34
C ASP A 16 7.93 31.91 37.28
N ALA A 17 7.87 30.61 37.60
CA ALA A 17 7.39 29.56 36.71
C ALA A 17 5.87 29.44 36.81
N ALA A 18 5.16 29.78 35.73
CA ALA A 18 3.72 29.55 35.60
C ALA A 18 3.39 28.04 35.51
N PRO A 19 2.23 27.57 36.00
CA PRO A 19 1.91 26.15 36.03
C PRO A 19 1.63 25.60 34.63
N LEU A 20 2.34 24.51 34.27
CA LEU A 20 2.10 23.73 33.05
C LEU A 20 0.70 23.13 33.06
N ARG A 21 -0.10 23.47 32.04
CA ARG A 21 -1.37 22.79 31.73
C ARG A 21 -1.07 21.33 31.34
N PRO A 22 -1.88 20.34 31.75
CA PRO A 22 -1.66 18.96 31.36
C PRO A 22 -1.71 18.82 29.83
N ALA A 23 -0.71 18.16 29.26
CA ALA A 23 -0.62 17.86 27.84
C ALA A 23 -1.82 17.00 27.41
N ALA A 24 -2.51 17.45 26.36
CA ALA A 24 -3.50 16.65 25.67
C ALA A 24 -2.84 15.37 25.15
N GLY A 25 -3.50 14.23 25.36
CA GLY A 25 -3.02 12.92 24.89
C GLY A 25 -2.81 12.88 23.38
N PRO A 26 -2.10 11.85 22.87
CA PRO A 26 -1.80 11.73 21.45
C PRO A 26 -3.10 11.76 20.64
N PRO A 27 -3.18 12.53 19.54
CA PRO A 27 -4.37 12.57 18.72
C PRO A 27 -4.64 11.15 18.18
N ALA A 28 -5.92 10.77 18.21
CA ALA A 28 -6.39 9.55 17.56
C ALA A 28 -6.02 9.59 16.06
N PRO A 29 -5.74 8.43 15.44
CA PRO A 29 -5.41 8.39 14.01
C PRO A 29 -6.54 9.00 13.20
N GLU A 30 -6.20 10.04 12.44
CA GLU A 30 -7.09 10.69 11.50
C GLU A 30 -7.54 9.68 10.43
N PRO A 31 -8.84 9.61 10.09
CA PRO A 31 -9.27 8.86 8.92
C PRO A 31 -8.56 9.44 7.67
N PRO A 32 -8.23 8.61 6.66
CA PRO A 32 -7.58 9.12 5.46
C PRO A 32 -8.45 10.22 4.84
N SER A 33 -7.87 11.40 4.64
CA SER A 33 -8.52 12.52 3.96
C SER A 33 -9.03 12.06 2.61
N ALA A 34 -10.36 11.95 2.49
CA ALA A 34 -11.05 11.92 1.23
C ALA A 34 -11.01 13.34 0.66
N GLY A 35 -9.95 13.68 -0.08
CA GLY A 35 -9.85 14.95 -0.77
C GLY A 35 -8.42 15.47 -0.85
N ASP A 36 -7.63 14.87 -1.74
CA ASP A 36 -6.49 15.57 -2.37
C ASP A 36 -6.16 14.94 -3.73
N THR A 37 -7.14 14.96 -4.65
CA THR A 37 -6.89 14.77 -6.10
C THR A 37 -6.98 16.09 -6.87
N ALA A 38 -6.90 17.22 -6.17
CA ALA A 38 -6.87 18.53 -6.81
C ALA A 38 -5.42 18.88 -7.22
N ASP A 39 -5.09 18.63 -8.49
CA ASP A 39 -3.93 19.15 -9.24
C ASP A 39 -2.54 18.49 -9.03
N GLY A 40 -2.44 17.16 -8.90
CA GLY A 40 -1.13 16.50 -8.91
C GLY A 40 -1.12 15.01 -9.25
N ILE A 41 0.01 14.54 -9.81
CA ILE A 41 0.31 13.11 -9.90
C ILE A 41 0.64 12.64 -8.47
N GLY A 42 -0.14 11.68 -7.95
CA GLY A 42 0.10 11.13 -6.61
C GLY A 42 1.41 10.34 -6.51
N ARG A 43 1.72 9.82 -5.30
CA ARG A 43 3.04 9.22 -4.99
C ARG A 43 3.39 8.03 -5.89
N ILE A 44 2.37 7.27 -6.29
CA ILE A 44 2.45 6.22 -7.31
C ILE A 44 1.55 6.66 -8.47
N PRO A 45 2.12 7.06 -9.63
CA PRO A 45 1.35 7.48 -10.79
C PRO A 45 0.27 6.47 -11.21
N VAL A 46 -0.98 6.93 -11.26
CA VAL A 46 -2.13 6.22 -11.84
C VAL A 46 -2.76 7.11 -12.91
N LEU A 47 -2.55 6.77 -14.18
CA LEU A 47 -2.87 7.62 -15.33
C LEU A 47 -3.76 6.89 -16.34
N ASP A 48 -4.46 7.64 -17.18
CA ASP A 48 -5.26 7.14 -18.32
C ASP A 48 -6.13 5.92 -17.97
N VAL A 49 -6.91 6.04 -16.89
CA VAL A 49 -7.88 5.02 -16.49
C VAL A 49 -8.95 4.87 -17.56
N ARG A 50 -9.22 3.64 -17.97
CA ARG A 50 -10.19 3.26 -18.99
C ARG A 50 -11.11 2.14 -18.50
N PRO A 51 -12.35 2.05 -19.00
CA PRO A 51 -12.95 2.92 -20.03
C PRO A 51 -13.17 4.36 -19.53
N VAL A 52 -13.30 5.33 -20.43
CA VAL A 52 -13.65 6.71 -20.06
C VAL A 52 -14.43 7.35 -21.20
N VAL A 53 -15.56 7.99 -20.88
CA VAL A 53 -16.43 8.63 -21.89
C VAL A 53 -16.48 10.12 -21.65
N ARG A 54 -16.09 10.91 -22.65
CA ARG A 54 -16.00 12.39 -22.58
C ARG A 54 -15.25 12.87 -21.33
N ASN A 55 -14.07 12.30 -21.07
CA ASN A 55 -13.22 12.63 -19.91
C ASN A 55 -13.98 12.55 -18.58
N GLY A 56 -14.74 11.47 -18.37
CA GLY A 56 -15.52 11.23 -17.15
C GLY A 56 -16.84 12.00 -17.07
N ARG A 57 -17.13 12.93 -18.00
CA ARG A 57 -18.39 13.71 -18.00
C ARG A 57 -19.63 12.88 -18.36
N ARG A 58 -19.44 11.68 -18.92
CA ARG A 58 -20.51 10.73 -19.20
C ARG A 58 -20.10 9.36 -18.65
N PRO A 59 -21.06 8.56 -18.15
CA PRO A 59 -20.77 7.23 -17.68
C PRO A 59 -20.32 6.33 -18.84
N ALA A 60 -19.36 5.45 -18.55
CA ALA A 60 -19.21 4.21 -19.32
C ALA A 60 -20.49 3.37 -19.14
N LYS A 61 -20.74 2.43 -20.05
CA LYS A 61 -21.94 1.58 -20.01
C LYS A 61 -21.56 0.13 -19.84
N ALA A 62 -22.38 -0.60 -19.10
CA ALA A 62 -22.40 -2.05 -19.05
C ALA A 62 -23.84 -2.54 -18.82
N VAL A 63 -24.09 -3.83 -18.99
CA VAL A 63 -25.33 -4.49 -18.55
C VAL A 63 -25.08 -5.43 -17.38
N THR A 64 -26.11 -5.75 -16.61
CA THR A 64 -26.01 -6.74 -15.53
C THR A 64 -25.41 -8.06 -16.01
N GLY A 65 -24.37 -8.52 -15.32
CA GLY A 65 -23.63 -9.75 -15.63
C GLY A 65 -22.54 -9.61 -16.70
N GLU A 66 -22.41 -8.43 -17.33
CA GLU A 66 -21.35 -8.19 -18.32
C GLU A 66 -19.99 -8.05 -17.64
N THR A 67 -18.99 -8.71 -18.22
CA THR A 67 -17.59 -8.59 -17.81
C THR A 67 -16.83 -7.74 -18.81
N PHE A 68 -16.09 -6.76 -18.31
CA PHE A 68 -15.25 -5.88 -19.12
C PHE A 68 -13.95 -5.53 -18.39
N GLU A 69 -12.95 -5.10 -19.14
CA GLU A 69 -11.65 -4.71 -18.59
C GLU A 69 -11.64 -3.24 -18.15
N ILE A 70 -11.20 -3.01 -16.92
CA ILE A 70 -10.73 -1.71 -16.46
C ILE A 70 -9.20 -1.72 -16.54
N SER A 71 -8.63 -0.70 -17.18
CA SER A 71 -7.18 -0.58 -17.35
C SER A 71 -6.67 0.81 -16.99
N ALA A 72 -5.39 0.89 -16.64
CA ALA A 72 -4.72 2.15 -16.31
C ALA A 72 -3.22 2.03 -16.62
N THR A 73 -2.55 3.16 -16.76
CA THR A 73 -1.09 3.23 -16.78
C THR A 73 -0.59 3.43 -15.36
N VAL A 74 0.20 2.49 -14.85
CA VAL A 74 0.68 2.46 -13.46
C VAL A 74 2.16 2.14 -13.44
N PHE A 75 2.95 3.03 -12.84
CA PHE A 75 4.39 2.89 -12.66
C PHE A 75 4.84 3.67 -11.42
N ARG A 76 6.13 3.62 -11.09
CA ARG A 76 6.76 4.45 -10.05
C ARG A 76 8.14 4.91 -10.50
N GLU A 77 8.72 5.86 -9.78
CA GLU A 77 10.14 6.18 -9.92
C GLU A 77 11.03 5.05 -9.38
N GLY A 78 12.25 4.96 -9.92
CA GLY A 78 13.19 3.89 -9.57
C GLY A 78 12.85 2.59 -10.29
N HIS A 79 13.24 1.47 -9.66
CA HIS A 79 13.21 0.13 -10.25
C HIS A 79 12.45 -0.88 -9.36
N ASP A 80 11.88 -0.41 -8.26
CA ASP A 80 11.09 -1.23 -7.37
C ASP A 80 9.74 -1.57 -8.02
N ALA A 81 9.16 -2.70 -7.62
CA ALA A 81 7.90 -3.16 -8.16
C ALA A 81 6.72 -2.27 -7.73
N VAL A 82 5.68 -2.28 -8.58
CA VAL A 82 4.34 -1.72 -8.30
C VAL A 82 3.30 -2.80 -8.48
N ALA A 83 2.14 -2.59 -7.86
CA ALA A 83 0.93 -3.34 -8.13
C ALA A 83 -0.28 -2.41 -8.07
N ALA A 84 -1.40 -2.87 -8.64
CA ALA A 84 -2.64 -2.11 -8.69
C ALA A 84 -3.87 -3.01 -8.47
N ASN A 85 -4.99 -2.41 -8.05
CA ASN A 85 -6.30 -3.05 -8.00
C ASN A 85 -7.38 -2.10 -8.50
N VAL A 86 -8.48 -2.69 -8.96
CA VAL A 86 -9.71 -1.97 -9.26
C VAL A 86 -10.62 -2.01 -8.03
N VAL A 87 -11.17 -0.86 -7.67
CA VAL A 87 -12.28 -0.74 -6.71
C VAL A 87 -13.53 -0.39 -7.48
N LEU A 88 -14.41 -1.37 -7.69
CA LEU A 88 -15.73 -1.17 -8.28
C LEU A 88 -16.73 -0.95 -7.14
N THR A 89 -17.43 0.19 -7.14
CA THR A 89 -18.37 0.59 -6.09
C THR A 89 -19.79 0.56 -6.62
N ASP A 90 -20.68 -0.11 -5.90
CA ASP A 90 -22.08 -0.27 -6.28
C ASP A 90 -22.91 1.02 -6.02
N PRO A 91 -24.19 1.06 -6.46
CA PRO A 91 -25.04 2.23 -6.27
C PRO A 91 -25.33 2.59 -4.80
N ASP A 92 -25.13 1.65 -3.87
CA ASP A 92 -25.26 1.87 -2.43
C ASP A 92 -23.93 2.34 -1.80
N GLY A 93 -22.88 2.55 -2.60
CA GLY A 93 -21.56 2.97 -2.13
C GLY A 93 -20.70 1.83 -1.58
N ARG A 94 -21.07 0.56 -1.80
CA ARG A 94 -20.32 -0.59 -1.27
C ARG A 94 -19.25 -1.03 -2.27
N PRO A 95 -17.99 -1.18 -1.84
CA PRO A 95 -16.95 -1.71 -2.69
C PRO A 95 -17.17 -3.20 -2.97
N GLY A 96 -16.84 -3.61 -4.19
CA GLY A 96 -16.86 -4.98 -4.65
C GLY A 96 -15.73 -5.84 -4.06
N PRO A 97 -15.53 -7.06 -4.60
CA PRO A 97 -14.45 -7.93 -4.17
C PRO A 97 -13.07 -7.35 -4.49
N TRP A 98 -12.04 -7.95 -3.90
CA TRP A 98 -10.65 -7.67 -4.25
C TRP A 98 -10.35 -8.07 -5.69
N THR A 99 -9.99 -7.10 -6.52
CA THR A 99 -9.73 -7.28 -7.96
C THR A 99 -8.34 -6.75 -8.32
N PRO A 100 -7.28 -7.56 -8.15
CA PRO A 100 -5.93 -7.17 -8.49
C PRO A 100 -5.75 -7.07 -10.01
N MET A 101 -4.99 -6.07 -10.43
CA MET A 101 -4.60 -5.88 -11.83
C MET A 101 -3.30 -6.62 -12.13
N ARG A 102 -3.07 -6.90 -13.40
CA ARG A 102 -1.79 -7.37 -13.93
C ARG A 102 -1.32 -6.44 -15.04
N GLU A 103 -0.03 -6.38 -15.27
CA GLU A 103 0.50 -5.78 -16.49
C GLU A 103 0.00 -6.57 -17.72
N LEU A 104 -0.58 -5.86 -18.69
CA LEU A 104 -1.21 -6.45 -19.87
C LEU A 104 -0.19 -6.86 -20.93
N ALA A 105 0.93 -6.14 -21.00
CA ALA A 105 2.05 -6.46 -21.87
C ALA A 105 3.36 -5.99 -21.21
N PRO A 106 4.43 -6.81 -21.20
CA PRO A 106 5.67 -6.46 -20.53
C PRO A 106 6.28 -5.13 -20.99
N GLY A 107 6.62 -4.26 -20.05
CA GLY A 107 7.31 -2.99 -20.31
C GLY A 107 6.41 -1.89 -20.88
N THR A 108 5.10 -2.07 -20.79
CA THR A 108 4.13 -1.05 -21.24
C THR A 108 3.60 -0.20 -20.12
N ASP A 109 3.82 -0.63 -18.86
CA ASP A 109 3.22 -0.04 -17.67
C ASP A 109 1.68 0.01 -17.75
N ARG A 110 1.08 -0.76 -18.67
CA ARG A 110 -0.37 -0.84 -18.85
C ARG A 110 -0.89 -1.98 -18.02
N TRP A 111 -1.69 -1.67 -17.01
CA TRP A 111 -2.30 -2.64 -16.12
C TRP A 111 -3.78 -2.81 -16.46
N GLY A 112 -4.32 -3.99 -16.22
CA GLY A 112 -5.75 -4.26 -16.37
C GLY A 112 -6.27 -5.36 -15.47
N ALA A 113 -7.55 -5.29 -15.15
CA ALA A 113 -8.33 -6.35 -14.53
C ALA A 113 -9.74 -6.40 -15.10
N GLU A 114 -10.30 -7.61 -15.15
CA GLU A 114 -11.70 -7.81 -15.50
C GLU A 114 -12.59 -7.56 -14.28
N VAL A 115 -13.69 -6.84 -14.50
CA VAL A 115 -14.76 -6.64 -13.52
C VAL A 115 -16.09 -7.06 -14.12
N THR A 116 -17.00 -7.53 -13.27
CA THR A 116 -18.36 -7.91 -13.70
C THR A 116 -19.38 -6.97 -13.07
N ALA A 117 -20.22 -6.35 -13.89
CA ALA A 117 -21.27 -5.46 -13.44
C ALA A 117 -22.41 -6.24 -12.75
N GLY A 118 -22.84 -5.76 -11.59
CA GLY A 118 -23.91 -6.37 -10.80
C GLY A 118 -25.30 -5.82 -11.13
N ALA A 119 -26.05 -5.48 -10.07
CA ALA A 119 -27.38 -4.90 -10.18
C ALA A 119 -27.40 -3.59 -11.02
N PRO A 120 -28.49 -3.31 -11.76
CA PRO A 120 -28.64 -2.05 -12.48
C PRO A 120 -28.51 -0.84 -11.57
N GLY A 121 -27.89 0.24 -12.07
CA GLY A 121 -27.74 1.49 -11.34
C GLY A 121 -26.52 2.30 -11.74
N HIS A 122 -26.23 3.34 -10.96
CA HIS A 122 -25.04 4.16 -11.11
C HIS A 122 -23.94 3.61 -10.21
N TRP A 123 -22.92 3.08 -10.85
CA TRP A 123 -21.72 2.56 -10.22
C TRP A 123 -20.58 3.55 -10.41
N THR A 124 -19.52 3.35 -9.66
CA THR A 124 -18.24 4.03 -9.91
C THR A 124 -17.09 3.05 -9.84
N TYR A 125 -15.98 3.40 -10.48
CA TYR A 125 -14.74 2.66 -10.32
C TYR A 125 -13.55 3.58 -10.15
N THR A 126 -12.54 3.06 -9.48
CA THR A 126 -11.28 3.73 -9.20
C THR A 126 -10.17 2.71 -9.31
N VAL A 127 -9.00 3.13 -9.77
CA VAL A 127 -7.78 2.31 -9.74
C VAL A 127 -6.91 2.79 -8.59
N GLU A 128 -6.55 1.86 -7.71
CA GLU A 128 -5.56 2.08 -6.66
C GLU A 128 -4.24 1.45 -7.10
N ALA A 129 -3.12 2.15 -6.89
CA ALA A 129 -1.78 1.64 -7.10
C ALA A 129 -0.89 1.87 -5.87
N TRP A 130 0.11 1.02 -5.69
CA TRP A 130 1.04 1.07 -4.57
C TRP A 130 2.40 0.51 -4.98
N GLY A 131 3.43 0.86 -4.21
CA GLY A 131 4.71 0.16 -4.25
C GLY A 131 4.57 -1.24 -3.63
N ASP A 132 5.10 -2.26 -4.30
CA ASP A 132 5.12 -3.65 -3.83
C ASP A 132 6.53 -4.01 -3.29
N PRO A 133 6.80 -3.72 -2.01
CA PRO A 133 8.12 -3.98 -1.43
C PRO A 133 8.39 -5.47 -1.29
N VAL A 134 7.36 -6.31 -1.18
CA VAL A 134 7.53 -7.77 -1.02
C VAL A 134 7.94 -8.41 -2.35
N ALA A 135 7.33 -8.03 -3.46
CA ALA A 135 7.75 -8.48 -4.79
C ALA A 135 9.19 -8.02 -5.09
N THR A 136 9.51 -6.75 -4.79
CA THR A 136 10.86 -6.18 -4.94
C THR A 136 11.89 -6.98 -4.14
N TRP A 137 11.64 -7.19 -2.85
CA TRP A 137 12.51 -7.96 -1.98
C TRP A 137 12.67 -9.42 -2.45
N ARG A 138 11.57 -10.09 -2.84
CA ARG A 138 11.63 -11.47 -3.34
C ARG A 138 12.51 -11.60 -4.58
N HIS A 139 12.47 -10.62 -5.48
CA HIS A 139 13.34 -10.58 -6.65
C HIS A 139 14.81 -10.50 -6.25
N HIS A 140 15.18 -9.53 -5.41
CA HIS A 140 16.55 -9.37 -4.93
C HIS A 140 17.05 -10.58 -4.12
N ALA A 141 16.23 -11.10 -3.20
CA ALA A 141 16.61 -12.21 -2.33
C ALA A 141 16.90 -13.49 -3.12
N ARG A 142 16.13 -13.77 -4.18
CA ARG A 142 16.38 -14.92 -5.07
C ARG A 142 17.71 -14.86 -5.82
N ILE A 143 18.29 -13.66 -5.96
CA ILE A 143 19.58 -13.45 -6.62
C ILE A 143 20.71 -13.42 -5.57
N LYS A 144 20.54 -12.62 -4.52
CA LYS A 144 21.58 -12.37 -3.51
C LYS A 144 21.86 -13.59 -2.62
N ILE A 145 20.81 -14.30 -2.17
CA ILE A 145 20.98 -15.42 -1.22
C ILE A 145 21.79 -16.57 -1.83
N PRO A 146 21.51 -17.07 -3.06
CA PRO A 146 22.34 -18.11 -3.67
C PRO A 146 23.79 -17.68 -3.93
N ALA A 147 24.03 -16.38 -4.11
CA ALA A 147 25.36 -15.82 -4.32
C ALA A 147 26.11 -15.52 -3.01
N GLY A 148 25.51 -15.77 -1.84
CA GLY A 148 26.13 -15.50 -0.54
C GLY A 148 26.34 -14.01 -0.25
N MET A 149 25.60 -13.12 -0.90
CA MET A 149 25.74 -11.67 -0.74
C MET A 149 24.75 -11.14 0.29
N ASP A 150 25.26 -10.46 1.31
CA ASP A 150 24.48 -9.78 2.37
C ASP A 150 23.36 -10.64 2.97
N THR A 151 23.58 -11.96 3.14
CA THR A 151 22.50 -12.92 3.39
C THR A 151 21.68 -12.58 4.62
N GLU A 152 22.34 -12.26 5.74
CA GLU A 152 21.65 -11.94 6.99
C GLU A 152 20.85 -10.65 6.90
N LEU A 153 21.40 -9.62 6.24
CA LEU A 153 20.70 -8.36 6.03
C LEU A 153 19.46 -8.56 5.16
N VAL A 154 19.60 -9.26 4.03
CA VAL A 154 18.49 -9.54 3.10
C VAL A 154 17.39 -10.35 3.80
N LEU A 155 17.73 -11.34 4.61
CA LEU A 155 16.74 -12.15 5.32
C LEU A 155 16.02 -11.35 6.41
N GLU A 156 16.75 -10.50 7.15
CA GLU A 156 16.17 -9.62 8.17
C GLU A 156 15.23 -8.56 7.56
N GLU A 157 15.60 -7.96 6.43
CA GLU A 157 14.73 -7.06 5.67
C GLU A 157 13.42 -7.75 5.28
N GLY A 158 13.51 -8.98 4.78
CA GLY A 158 12.35 -9.81 4.44
C GLY A 158 11.45 -10.11 5.63
N ALA A 159 12.05 -10.43 6.78
CA ALA A 159 11.31 -10.72 8.01
C ALA A 159 10.47 -9.51 8.45
N ARG A 160 11.06 -8.30 8.42
CA ARG A 160 10.34 -7.06 8.73
C ARG A 160 9.20 -6.77 7.76
N LEU A 161 9.39 -7.01 6.47
CA LEU A 161 8.33 -6.86 5.47
C LEU A 161 7.16 -7.81 5.76
N TYR A 162 7.45 -9.06 6.13
CA TYR A 162 6.43 -10.06 6.41
C TYR A 162 5.67 -9.79 7.71
N GLU A 163 6.34 -9.25 8.74
CA GLU A 163 5.68 -8.78 9.96
C GLU A 163 4.73 -7.63 9.70
N ARG A 164 5.15 -6.65 8.89
CA ARG A 164 4.30 -5.53 8.46
C ARG A 164 3.11 -6.03 7.67
N ALA A 165 3.32 -6.93 6.70
CA ALA A 165 2.24 -7.56 5.95
C ALA A 165 1.26 -8.31 6.88
N ALA A 166 1.77 -9.03 7.88
CA ALA A 166 0.95 -9.77 8.84
C ALA A 166 0.07 -8.87 9.72
N ALA A 167 0.49 -7.63 9.98
CA ALA A 167 -0.27 -6.67 10.77
C ALA A 167 -1.58 -6.24 10.06
N ASP A 168 -1.54 -6.13 8.72
CA ASP A 168 -2.68 -5.73 7.90
C ASP A 168 -3.61 -6.90 7.55
N VAL A 169 -3.19 -8.14 7.83
CA VAL A 169 -4.01 -9.33 7.60
C VAL A 169 -5.09 -9.46 8.69
N PRO A 170 -6.39 -9.56 8.31
CA PRO A 170 -7.47 -9.75 9.28
C PRO A 170 -7.28 -11.00 10.15
N LYS A 171 -7.90 -11.06 11.34
CA LYS A 171 -7.78 -12.23 12.26
C LYS A 171 -8.09 -13.59 11.61
N LYS A 172 -9.00 -13.61 10.62
CA LYS A 172 -9.37 -14.82 9.86
C LYS A 172 -8.44 -15.11 8.66
N GLY A 173 -7.55 -14.18 8.30
CA GLY A 173 -6.74 -14.20 7.08
C GLY A 173 -5.43 -15.00 7.14
N LYS A 174 -5.29 -15.93 8.10
CA LYS A 174 -4.09 -16.77 8.29
C LYS A 174 -2.79 -15.98 8.53
N ARG A 175 -2.84 -14.83 9.21
CA ARG A 175 -1.65 -14.00 9.53
C ARG A 175 -0.47 -14.77 10.13
N GLN A 176 -0.74 -15.86 10.87
CA GLN A 176 0.29 -16.70 11.49
C GLN A 176 1.23 -17.32 10.44
N VAL A 177 0.74 -17.58 9.23
CA VAL A 177 1.57 -18.08 8.12
C VAL A 177 2.71 -17.10 7.80
N LEU A 178 2.42 -15.79 7.79
CA LEU A 178 3.42 -14.76 7.53
C LEU A 178 4.38 -14.58 8.72
N LEU A 179 3.86 -14.62 9.96
CA LEU A 179 4.68 -14.51 11.17
C LEU A 179 5.66 -15.69 11.29
N THR A 180 5.21 -16.92 11.06
CA THR A 180 6.08 -18.10 11.09
C THR A 180 7.12 -18.08 9.96
N ALA A 181 6.78 -17.53 8.80
CA ALA A 181 7.76 -17.28 7.74
C ALA A 181 8.80 -16.22 8.17
N ALA A 182 8.38 -15.13 8.82
CA ALA A 182 9.30 -14.12 9.36
C ALA A 182 10.22 -14.67 10.46
N GLU A 183 9.70 -15.48 11.38
CA GLU A 183 10.49 -16.20 12.39
C GLU A 183 11.53 -17.11 11.72
N THR A 184 11.12 -17.86 10.70
CA THR A 184 12.02 -18.74 9.94
C THR A 184 13.10 -17.94 9.19
N LEU A 185 12.75 -16.77 8.64
CA LEU A 185 13.72 -15.89 8.00
C LEU A 185 14.82 -15.46 8.98
N ARG A 186 14.54 -15.38 10.29
CA ARG A 186 15.52 -15.02 11.35
C ARG A 186 16.21 -16.20 12.01
N ASP A 187 15.88 -17.44 11.64
CA ASP A 187 16.46 -18.62 12.27
C ASP A 187 17.89 -18.89 11.76
N GLU A 188 18.88 -18.26 12.41
CA GLU A 188 20.30 -18.38 12.08
C GLU A 188 20.85 -19.81 12.24
N THR A 189 20.10 -20.74 12.84
CA THR A 189 20.50 -22.15 12.94
C THR A 189 20.31 -22.93 11.62
N ARG A 190 19.61 -22.34 10.64
CA ARG A 190 19.29 -22.95 9.35
C ARG A 190 20.07 -22.31 8.20
N PRO A 191 20.37 -23.06 7.11
CA PRO A 191 20.97 -22.48 5.92
C PRO A 191 20.12 -21.36 5.31
N ALA A 192 20.77 -20.30 4.80
CA ALA A 192 20.11 -19.13 4.23
C ALA A 192 19.09 -19.48 3.13
N ALA A 193 19.42 -20.44 2.25
CA ALA A 193 18.52 -20.91 1.21
C ALA A 193 17.23 -21.55 1.78
N THR A 194 17.35 -22.30 2.88
CA THR A 194 16.21 -22.92 3.56
C THR A 194 15.33 -21.87 4.24
N ARG A 195 15.95 -20.85 4.86
CA ARG A 195 15.24 -19.71 5.47
C ARG A 195 14.44 -18.94 4.42
N LEU A 196 15.07 -18.62 3.28
CA LEU A 196 14.40 -17.96 2.15
C LEU A 196 13.24 -18.80 1.60
N ALA A 197 13.43 -20.12 1.43
CA ALA A 197 12.40 -20.99 0.88
C ALA A 197 11.10 -20.98 1.71
N ALA A 198 11.18 -20.85 3.03
CA ALA A 198 10.01 -20.75 3.91
C ALA A 198 9.17 -19.48 3.66
N ALA A 199 9.78 -18.40 3.16
CA ALA A 199 9.08 -17.19 2.78
C ALA A 199 8.45 -17.29 1.36
N LEU A 200 8.77 -18.33 0.58
CA LEU A 200 8.34 -18.48 -0.81
C LEU A 200 7.32 -19.60 -1.02
N THR A 201 6.75 -20.15 0.05
CA THR A 201 5.78 -21.26 -0.08
C THR A 201 4.46 -20.82 -0.72
N PRO A 202 3.71 -21.74 -1.33
CA PRO A 202 2.39 -21.46 -1.89
C PRO A 202 1.41 -20.85 -0.87
N GLU A 203 1.48 -21.29 0.39
CA GLU A 203 0.60 -20.80 1.46
C GLU A 203 0.87 -19.33 1.78
N VAL A 204 2.15 -18.94 1.89
CA VAL A 204 2.54 -17.54 2.04
C VAL A 204 2.10 -16.73 0.82
N GLY A 205 2.33 -17.26 -0.38
CA GLY A 205 1.91 -16.65 -1.64
C GLY A 205 0.41 -16.36 -1.68
N ALA A 206 -0.42 -17.32 -1.24
CA ALA A 206 -1.87 -17.16 -1.20
C ALA A 206 -2.34 -16.06 -0.23
N VAL A 207 -1.69 -15.93 0.94
CA VAL A 207 -2.02 -14.85 1.89
C VAL A 207 -1.67 -13.49 1.29
N LEU A 208 -0.45 -13.33 0.77
CA LEU A 208 0.01 -12.07 0.18
C LEU A 208 -0.75 -11.68 -1.09
N ALA A 209 -1.21 -12.65 -1.88
CA ALA A 209 -2.05 -12.37 -3.05
C ALA A 209 -3.43 -11.81 -2.67
N ARG A 210 -3.95 -12.18 -1.49
CA ARG A 210 -5.25 -11.71 -0.99
C ARG A 210 -5.14 -10.45 -0.13
N TYR A 211 -4.05 -10.31 0.60
CA TYR A 211 -3.76 -9.24 1.55
C TYR A 211 -2.30 -8.77 1.36
N PRO A 212 -1.99 -8.09 0.25
CA PRO A 212 -0.65 -7.61 0.00
C PRO A 212 -0.28 -6.47 0.95
N LEU A 213 1.01 -6.33 1.25
CA LEU A 213 1.53 -5.11 1.88
C LEU A 213 1.55 -4.01 0.81
N ARG A 214 0.82 -2.92 1.06
CA ARG A 214 0.65 -1.82 0.11
C ARG A 214 1.30 -0.55 0.65
N GLU A 215 2.36 -0.06 0.01
CA GLU A 215 3.02 1.20 0.40
C GLU A 215 2.64 2.34 -0.54
N PHE A 216 2.40 3.53 0.04
CA PHE A 216 2.11 4.75 -0.71
C PHE A 216 0.90 4.63 -1.66
N VAL A 217 -0.18 4.03 -1.17
CA VAL A 217 -1.42 3.84 -1.95
C VAL A 217 -1.86 5.18 -2.54
N THR A 218 -1.99 5.21 -3.86
CA THR A 218 -2.49 6.35 -4.63
C THR A 218 -3.72 5.89 -5.40
N ALA A 219 -4.80 6.65 -5.33
CA ALA A 219 -6.04 6.37 -6.04
C ALA A 219 -6.20 7.34 -7.22
N SER A 220 -6.76 6.85 -8.33
CA SER A 220 -7.22 7.72 -9.42
C SER A 220 -8.43 8.55 -9.01
N ASP A 221 -8.80 9.51 -9.86
CA ASP A 221 -10.15 10.06 -9.81
C ASP A 221 -11.20 8.95 -10.02
N THR A 222 -12.37 9.15 -9.41
CA THR A 222 -13.50 8.24 -9.52
C THR A 222 -14.23 8.43 -10.85
N LEU A 223 -14.40 7.36 -11.62
CA LEU A 223 -15.08 7.38 -12.91
C LEU A 223 -16.49 6.75 -12.84
N PRO A 224 -17.48 7.33 -13.54
CA PRO A 224 -18.85 6.83 -13.51
C PRO A 224 -19.08 5.64 -14.47
N LEU A 225 -19.90 4.70 -14.03
CA LEU A 225 -20.39 3.55 -14.79
C LEU A 225 -21.92 3.48 -14.66
N LEU A 226 -22.63 3.36 -15.77
CA LEU A 226 -24.06 3.10 -15.80
C LEU A 226 -24.30 1.64 -16.15
N VAL A 227 -24.89 0.90 -15.23
CA VAL A 227 -25.28 -0.50 -15.44
C VAL A 227 -26.76 -0.55 -15.76
N GLU A 228 -27.09 -1.02 -16.96
CA GLU A 228 -28.46 -1.19 -17.43
C GLU A 228 -28.91 -2.66 -17.29
N ARG A 229 -30.21 -2.91 -17.43
CA ARG A 229 -30.76 -4.29 -17.46
C ARG A 229 -30.30 -5.02 -18.73
N GLU A 230 -30.20 -6.34 -18.68
CA GLU A 230 -29.72 -7.21 -19.80
C GLU A 230 -30.40 -6.97 -21.15
N ARG A 231 -31.68 -6.57 -21.17
CA ARG A 231 -32.43 -6.23 -22.40
C ARG A 231 -32.35 -4.74 -22.78
N ALA A 232 -31.15 -4.15 -22.69
CA ALA A 232 -30.88 -2.76 -23.09
C ALA A 232 -30.45 -2.66 -24.56
#